data_AF-A0A0D3C3T7-F1
#
_entry.id   AF-A0A0D3C3T7-F1
#
_cell.length_a   1.000
_cell.length_b   1.000
_cell.length_c   1.000
_cell.angle_alpha   90.00
_cell.angle_beta   90.00
_cell.angle_gamma   90.00
#
_symmetry.space_group_name_H-M   'P 1'
#
loop_
_entity.id
_entity.type
_entity.pdbx_description
1 polymer ?
#
loop_
_entity_poly.entity_id
_entity_poly.type
_entity_poly.pdbx_seq_one_letter_code
_entity_poly.pdbx_strand_id
1 'polypeptide(L)'
;MHPHASRRDRTPRGPVPQSPNHNIAPPNAMLEIAASQPYTTVHPPRFNSFVPDAQMLFHVLGICDQLMLTTTQFLRSSPSWLPIVSQLYISLLWNFTILRNFSCIVPGPLVSFFQSLASFNGRFFDITPIIPEFTSLWNASAFHINADYARQIPIPAIILDQLHHFATSDDTDSFQFQWYGNVFSQSIQEYEPHGPQLCGSLFSTPQQTASARAFWSSVFVGATRVNAAGETAPFTSILNLFGFENSQTNWFQYTCIVMHNYSKYDYGSVPLSSILPTELGAVAVRGAPSINEATRSFLYPTDAEIEPFTSSRFNPRRQIPLAMSVTFKHCENDGLGEEVERYAIVAHTNLRWPLENGDQNEWTRVNSCVTHRGDVWSLMCHRFSNPVVSLHLQLGQVLVSRYHLHELYLIY
;
A
#
# COMPACT_ATOMS: atom_id res chain seq x y z
N MET A 1 40.15 23.63 -19.37
CA MET A 1 39.92 22.48 -20.27
C MET A 1 40.04 21.22 -19.43
N HIS A 2 38.91 20.58 -19.10
CA HIS A 2 38.87 19.30 -18.39
C HIS A 2 39.26 18.16 -19.35
N PRO A 3 40.11 17.19 -18.95
CA PRO A 3 40.23 15.96 -19.70
C PRO A 3 39.08 15.02 -19.34
N HIS A 4 38.40 14.55 -20.38
CA HIS A 4 37.32 13.57 -20.34
C HIS A 4 37.76 12.29 -19.62
N ALA A 5 36.98 11.85 -18.62
CA ALA A 5 37.09 10.51 -18.07
C ALA A 5 36.71 9.49 -19.14
N SER A 6 37.67 8.64 -19.54
CA SER A 6 37.43 7.55 -20.48
C SER A 6 36.43 6.55 -19.88
N ARG A 7 35.33 6.33 -20.61
CA ARG A 7 34.30 5.33 -20.36
C ARG A 7 34.95 3.97 -20.07
N ARG A 8 34.72 3.40 -18.87
CA ARG A 8 35.21 2.04 -18.55
C ARG A 8 34.52 1.04 -19.47
N ASP A 9 35.32 0.40 -20.31
CA ASP A 9 34.91 -0.69 -21.18
C ASP A 9 34.35 -1.86 -20.34
N ARG A 10 33.17 -2.36 -20.71
CA ARG A 10 32.40 -3.41 -20.00
C ARG A 10 32.36 -4.71 -20.81
N THR A 11 33.37 -4.96 -21.63
CA THR A 11 33.55 -6.29 -22.22
C THR A 11 33.95 -7.29 -21.11
N PRO A 12 33.37 -8.50 -21.09
CA PRO A 12 33.72 -9.51 -20.10
C PRO A 12 35.20 -9.85 -20.26
N ARG A 13 35.99 -9.58 -19.21
CA ARG A 13 37.40 -9.96 -19.20
C ARG A 13 37.45 -11.48 -19.27
N GLY A 14 38.05 -11.99 -20.33
CA GLY A 14 38.34 -13.42 -20.46
C GLY A 14 39.20 -13.92 -19.29
N PRO A 15 39.39 -15.25 -19.17
CA PRO A 15 40.22 -15.82 -18.12
C PRO A 15 41.58 -15.12 -18.06
N VAL A 16 41.96 -14.69 -16.85
CA VAL A 16 43.20 -13.98 -16.58
C VAL A 16 44.37 -14.87 -17.04
N PRO A 17 45.27 -14.41 -17.92
CA PRO A 17 46.41 -15.21 -18.33
C PRO A 17 47.31 -15.47 -17.12
N GLN A 18 47.66 -16.74 -16.91
CA GLN A 18 48.59 -17.13 -15.87
C GLN A 18 49.96 -16.50 -16.13
N SER A 19 50.51 -15.84 -15.11
CA SER A 19 51.87 -15.28 -15.14
C SER A 19 52.89 -16.40 -15.34
N PRO A 20 53.76 -16.35 -16.36
CA PRO A 20 54.83 -17.33 -16.50
C PRO A 20 55.96 -16.93 -15.53
N ASN A 21 56.29 -17.86 -14.64
CA ASN A 21 57.46 -17.85 -13.73
C ASN A 21 57.35 -16.99 -12.47
N HIS A 22 57.15 -17.67 -11.33
CA HIS A 22 58.04 -17.48 -10.19
C HIS A 22 58.02 -18.70 -9.25
N ASN A 23 59.21 -19.29 -9.04
CA ASN A 23 59.52 -20.24 -7.97
C ASN A 23 59.23 -19.60 -6.61
N ILE A 24 58.04 -19.84 -6.07
CA ILE A 24 57.67 -19.50 -4.69
C ILE A 24 57.39 -20.83 -4.00
N ALA A 25 57.86 -20.95 -2.75
CA ALA A 25 57.70 -22.11 -1.87
C ALA A 25 56.35 -22.83 -2.04
N PRO A 26 56.29 -24.18 -1.90
CA PRO A 26 55.08 -24.93 -2.17
C PRO A 26 53.93 -24.26 -1.40
N PRO A 27 52.87 -23.81 -2.08
CA PRO A 27 51.72 -23.23 -1.40
C PRO A 27 51.29 -24.26 -0.36
N ASN A 28 51.12 -23.81 0.89
CA ASN A 28 50.66 -24.64 2.00
C ASN A 28 49.58 -25.58 1.46
N ALA A 29 49.73 -26.90 1.56
CA ALA A 29 48.90 -27.86 0.81
C ALA A 29 47.38 -27.60 0.97
N MET A 30 47.00 -27.01 2.10
CA MET A 30 45.65 -26.48 2.38
C MET A 30 45.17 -25.40 1.37
N LEU A 31 46.04 -24.47 0.97
CA LEU A 31 45.75 -23.45 -0.04
C LEU A 31 45.66 -24.02 -1.46
N GLU A 32 46.44 -25.07 -1.77
CA GLU A 32 46.36 -25.75 -3.06
C GLU A 32 45.06 -26.56 -3.18
N ILE A 33 44.66 -27.24 -2.09
CA ILE A 33 43.34 -27.87 -1.97
C ILE A 33 42.22 -26.83 -2.11
N ALA A 34 42.32 -25.67 -1.44
CA ALA A 34 41.34 -24.59 -1.58
C ALA A 34 41.29 -24.01 -3.01
N ALA A 35 42.42 -23.89 -3.69
CA ALA A 35 42.50 -23.37 -5.06
C ALA A 35 42.00 -24.38 -6.11
N SER A 36 42.10 -25.68 -5.83
CA SER A 36 41.56 -26.75 -6.69
C SER A 36 40.03 -26.88 -6.64
N GLN A 37 39.38 -26.23 -5.67
CA GLN A 37 37.93 -26.15 -5.65
C GLN A 37 37.46 -25.07 -6.63
N PRO A 38 36.64 -25.41 -7.64
CA PRO A 38 36.09 -24.41 -8.53
C PRO A 38 35.18 -23.48 -7.73
N TYR A 39 35.59 -22.22 -7.59
CA TYR A 39 34.72 -21.18 -7.05
C TYR A 39 33.55 -21.00 -8.02
N THR A 40 32.36 -21.42 -7.61
CA THR A 40 31.14 -21.01 -8.29
C THR A 40 30.88 -19.56 -7.90
N THR A 41 31.08 -18.64 -8.85
CA THR A 41 30.51 -17.30 -8.71
C THR A 41 29.00 -17.42 -8.77
N VAL A 42 28.36 -17.45 -7.60
CA VAL A 42 26.91 -17.25 -7.50
C VAL A 42 26.64 -15.87 -8.08
N HIS A 43 25.90 -15.81 -9.18
CA HIS A 43 25.50 -14.52 -9.72
C HIS A 43 24.69 -13.78 -8.67
N PRO A 44 24.94 -12.48 -8.45
CA PRO A 44 24.06 -11.67 -7.63
C PRO A 44 22.62 -11.80 -8.18
N PRO A 45 21.60 -12.13 -7.36
CA PRO A 45 20.20 -12.16 -7.78
C PRO A 45 19.84 -10.88 -8.53
N ARG A 46 19.49 -11.02 -9.81
CA ARG A 46 19.41 -9.89 -10.74
C ARG A 46 18.11 -9.09 -10.67
N PHE A 47 17.10 -9.62 -9.98
CA PHE A 47 15.80 -8.96 -9.84
C PHE A 47 15.12 -9.43 -8.56
N ASN A 48 14.76 -8.48 -7.70
CA ASN A 48 13.93 -8.74 -6.54
C ASN A 48 12.79 -7.74 -6.53
N SER A 49 11.61 -8.20 -6.17
CA SER A 49 10.44 -7.33 -6.12
C SER A 49 9.43 -7.84 -5.12
N PHE A 50 8.55 -6.96 -4.70
CA PHE A 50 7.39 -7.34 -3.91
C PHE A 50 6.23 -6.38 -4.16
N VAL A 51 5.03 -6.83 -3.84
CA VAL A 51 3.84 -6.01 -3.81
C VAL A 51 3.71 -5.43 -2.40
N PRO A 52 3.72 -4.10 -2.22
CA PRO A 52 3.61 -3.51 -0.89
C PRO A 52 2.21 -3.70 -0.31
N ASP A 53 2.14 -3.90 1.00
CA ASP A 53 0.89 -4.07 1.74
C ASP A 53 0.34 -2.73 2.24
N ALA A 54 -0.86 -2.36 1.81
CA ALA A 54 -1.53 -1.12 2.21
C ALA A 54 -2.47 -1.26 3.42
N GLN A 55 -2.68 -2.45 3.98
CA GLN A 55 -3.69 -2.66 5.03
C GLN A 55 -3.48 -1.77 6.26
N MET A 56 -2.23 -1.66 6.73
CA MET A 56 -1.91 -0.79 7.86
C MET A 56 -2.14 0.68 7.52
N LEU A 57 -1.80 1.10 6.30
CA LEU A 57 -2.03 2.48 5.84
C LEU A 57 -3.52 2.85 5.89
N PHE A 58 -4.39 2.00 5.34
CA PHE A 58 -5.84 2.25 5.34
C PHE A 58 -6.46 2.16 6.73
N HIS A 59 -5.88 1.35 7.61
CA HIS A 59 -6.31 1.31 9.01
C HIS A 59 -5.96 2.61 9.75
N VAL A 60 -4.73 3.12 9.61
CA VAL A 60 -4.32 4.42 10.17
C VAL A 60 -5.17 5.54 9.59
N LEU A 61 -5.42 5.52 8.27
CA LEU A 61 -6.31 6.48 7.62
C LEU A 61 -7.72 6.48 8.23
N GLY A 62 -8.31 5.30 8.44
CA GLY A 62 -9.63 5.18 9.05
C GLY A 62 -9.70 5.78 10.46
N ILE A 63 -8.61 5.75 11.21
CA ILE A 63 -8.53 6.39 12.53
C ILE A 63 -8.41 7.91 12.39
N CYS A 64 -7.59 8.40 11.46
CA CYS A 64 -7.50 9.83 11.15
C CYS A 64 -8.89 10.36 10.76
N ASP A 65 -9.64 9.62 9.95
CA ASP A 65 -11.01 9.98 9.57
C ASP A 65 -11.96 10.00 10.79
N GLN A 66 -11.86 9.03 11.70
CA GLN A 66 -12.62 9.04 12.95
C GLN A 66 -12.31 10.26 13.83
N LEU A 67 -11.06 10.68 13.92
CA LEU A 67 -10.67 11.90 14.63
C LEU A 67 -11.17 13.18 13.95
N MET A 68 -11.18 13.20 12.62
CA MET A 68 -11.78 14.32 11.88
C MET A 68 -13.28 14.42 12.11
N LEU A 69 -13.97 13.29 12.24
CA LEU A 69 -15.39 13.24 12.58
C LEU A 69 -15.72 13.73 13.99
N THR A 70 -14.78 13.65 14.94
CA THR A 70 -14.97 14.24 16.29
C THR A 70 -14.64 15.73 16.34
N THR A 71 -14.00 16.27 15.29
CA THR A 71 -13.54 17.66 15.24
C THR A 71 -14.60 18.57 14.60
N THR A 72 -15.39 19.26 15.43
CA THR A 72 -16.51 20.12 14.98
C THR A 72 -16.10 21.25 14.03
N GLN A 73 -14.92 21.86 14.25
CA GLN A 73 -14.40 22.91 13.37
C GLN A 73 -14.10 22.38 11.97
N PHE A 74 -13.54 21.18 11.88
CA PHE A 74 -13.25 20.53 10.60
C PHE A 74 -14.55 20.25 9.83
N LEU A 75 -15.53 19.62 10.47
CA LEU A 75 -16.83 19.31 9.84
C LEU A 75 -17.54 20.55 9.28
N ARG A 76 -17.46 21.69 9.99
CA ARG A 76 -18.01 22.96 9.49
C ARG A 76 -17.23 23.54 8.31
N SER A 77 -15.91 23.35 8.29
CA SER A 77 -15.03 23.89 7.24
C SER A 77 -15.04 23.07 5.94
N SER A 78 -15.34 21.77 6.04
CA SER A 78 -15.20 20.81 4.95
C SER A 78 -16.48 19.98 4.76
N PRO A 79 -17.61 20.61 4.35
CA PRO A 79 -18.90 19.94 4.20
C PRO A 79 -18.93 18.93 3.03
N SER A 80 -17.99 19.01 2.10
CA SER A 80 -17.85 18.10 0.96
C SER A 80 -17.05 16.82 1.28
N TRP A 81 -16.41 16.77 2.45
CA TRP A 81 -15.59 15.64 2.86
C TRP A 81 -16.42 14.49 3.43
N LEU A 82 -16.06 13.27 3.04
CA LEU A 82 -16.50 12.01 3.64
C LEU A 82 -15.27 11.09 3.77
N PRO A 83 -15.26 10.12 4.69
CA PRO A 83 -14.16 9.16 4.81
C PRO A 83 -13.84 8.40 3.50
N ILE A 84 -14.81 8.19 2.62
CA ILE A 84 -14.54 7.57 1.31
C ILE A 84 -13.65 8.45 0.40
N VAL A 85 -13.69 9.78 0.56
CA VAL A 85 -12.89 10.72 -0.23
C VAL A 85 -11.41 10.63 0.16
N SER A 86 -11.13 10.48 1.46
CA SER A 86 -9.75 10.29 1.94
C SER A 86 -9.21 8.93 1.49
N GLN A 87 -10.03 7.86 1.54
CA GLN A 87 -9.68 6.55 1.01
C GLN A 87 -9.37 6.58 -0.49
N LEU A 88 -10.19 7.28 -1.29
CA LEU A 88 -9.96 7.46 -2.72
C LEU A 88 -8.63 8.19 -2.98
N TYR A 89 -8.43 9.31 -2.29
CA TYR A 89 -7.23 10.12 -2.45
C TYR A 89 -5.96 9.35 -2.09
N ILE A 90 -5.94 8.69 -0.93
CA ILE A 90 -4.77 7.89 -0.51
C ILE A 90 -4.57 6.67 -1.41
N SER A 91 -5.63 6.04 -1.92
CA SER A 91 -5.52 4.97 -2.93
C SER A 91 -4.84 5.44 -4.21
N LEU A 92 -5.20 6.64 -4.68
CA LEU A 92 -4.58 7.25 -5.85
C LEU A 92 -3.12 7.58 -5.55
N LEU A 93 -2.83 8.21 -4.41
CA LEU A 93 -1.44 8.49 -4.01
C LEU A 93 -0.61 7.22 -3.89
N TRP A 94 -1.15 6.15 -3.31
CA TRP A 94 -0.44 4.88 -3.20
C TRP A 94 -0.01 4.35 -4.56
N ASN A 95 -0.98 4.23 -5.48
CA ASN A 95 -0.71 3.77 -6.84
C ASN A 95 0.24 4.73 -7.57
N PHE A 96 0.01 6.04 -7.46
CA PHE A 96 0.78 7.05 -8.17
C PHE A 96 2.16 7.35 -7.60
N THR A 97 2.40 7.18 -6.31
CA THR A 97 3.72 7.34 -5.69
C THR A 97 4.65 6.24 -6.18
N ILE A 98 4.14 5.02 -6.29
CA ILE A 98 4.86 3.91 -6.91
C ILE A 98 5.08 4.19 -8.41
N LEU A 99 4.15 4.91 -9.07
CA LEU A 99 4.26 5.37 -10.47
C LEU A 99 4.95 6.75 -10.67
N ARG A 100 5.46 7.34 -9.58
CA ARG A 100 6.48 8.42 -9.48
C ARG A 100 6.20 9.88 -9.87
N ASN A 101 4.98 10.43 -10.04
CA ASN A 101 4.89 11.85 -10.51
C ASN A 101 3.66 12.68 -10.07
N PHE A 102 3.47 13.02 -8.78
CA PHE A 102 2.41 13.98 -8.37
C PHE A 102 2.80 14.95 -7.25
N SER A 103 2.27 16.18 -7.33
CA SER A 103 2.44 17.28 -6.37
C SER A 103 1.36 17.32 -5.28
N CYS A 104 0.82 16.16 -4.91
CA CYS A 104 -0.25 16.02 -3.93
C CYS A 104 0.28 16.11 -2.50
N ILE A 105 -0.51 16.59 -1.54
CA ILE A 105 -0.10 16.66 -0.12
C ILE A 105 -0.40 15.33 0.57
N VAL A 106 0.56 14.81 1.30
CA VAL A 106 0.42 13.62 2.15
C VAL A 106 0.12 14.08 3.59
N PRO A 107 -0.97 13.59 4.20
CA PRO A 107 -1.26 13.83 5.61
C PRO A 107 -0.10 13.39 6.52
N GLY A 108 0.26 14.22 7.50
CA GLY A 108 1.40 14.02 8.39
C GLY A 108 1.57 12.60 8.99
N PRO A 109 0.52 12.01 9.59
CA PRO A 109 0.57 10.65 10.13
C PRO A 109 0.92 9.57 9.10
N LEU A 110 0.65 9.83 7.82
CA LEU A 110 0.87 8.88 6.73
C LEU A 110 2.24 9.05 6.07
N VAL A 111 2.97 10.15 6.33
CA VAL A 111 4.26 10.45 5.71
C VAL A 111 5.26 9.31 5.86
N SER A 112 5.32 8.68 7.04
CA SER A 112 6.23 7.57 7.32
C SER A 112 5.98 6.35 6.42
N PHE A 113 4.72 6.12 6.00
CA PHE A 113 4.37 5.03 5.09
C PHE A 113 4.89 5.31 3.68
N PHE A 114 4.71 6.53 3.19
CA PHE A 114 5.23 6.94 1.89
C PHE A 114 6.76 7.06 1.87
N GLN A 115 7.39 7.42 2.99
CA GLN A 115 8.85 7.36 3.17
C GLN A 115 9.36 5.91 3.12
N SER A 116 8.68 4.98 3.81
CA SER A 116 8.96 3.54 3.72
C SER A 116 8.77 3.02 2.30
N LEU A 117 7.79 3.53 1.56
CA LEU A 117 7.60 3.17 0.16
C LEU A 117 8.67 3.74 -0.78
N ALA A 118 9.26 4.88 -0.45
CA ALA A 118 10.24 5.54 -1.27
C ALA A 118 11.66 4.96 -1.08
N SER A 119 11.94 4.30 0.05
CA SER A 119 13.29 3.93 0.53
C SER A 119 13.90 2.64 -0.04
N PHE A 120 13.43 2.17 -1.20
CA PHE A 120 13.77 0.83 -1.69
C PHE A 120 15.01 0.73 -2.62
N ASN A 121 15.84 1.76 -2.76
CA ASN A 121 17.11 1.62 -3.50
C ASN A 121 18.24 1.13 -2.58
N GLY A 122 18.51 -0.18 -2.55
CA GLY A 122 19.59 -0.80 -1.77
C GLY A 122 20.90 -0.99 -2.56
N ARG A 123 22.04 -1.15 -1.85
CA ARG A 123 23.37 -1.36 -2.48
C ARG A 123 23.60 -2.77 -3.01
N PHE A 124 22.90 -3.77 -2.50
CA PHE A 124 23.24 -5.16 -2.80
C PHE A 124 22.39 -5.81 -3.88
N PHE A 125 21.11 -5.46 -4.02
CA PHE A 125 20.26 -5.87 -5.14
C PHE A 125 19.13 -4.85 -5.25
N ASP A 126 18.84 -4.35 -6.45
CA ASP A 126 17.72 -3.40 -6.65
C ASP A 126 16.40 -4.12 -6.34
N ILE A 127 15.91 -4.01 -5.09
CA ILE A 127 14.60 -4.55 -4.74
C ILE A 127 13.59 -3.43 -4.89
N THR A 128 12.65 -3.61 -5.80
CA THR A 128 11.71 -2.54 -6.16
C THR A 128 10.29 -2.96 -5.80
N PRO A 129 9.48 -2.09 -5.17
CA PRO A 129 8.05 -2.35 -5.06
C PRO A 129 7.47 -2.38 -6.47
N ILE A 130 6.74 -3.44 -6.81
CA ILE A 130 6.12 -3.58 -8.12
C ILE A 130 4.61 -3.43 -8.02
N ILE A 131 4.05 -2.68 -8.96
CA ILE A 131 2.64 -2.83 -9.31
C ILE A 131 2.57 -3.97 -10.32
N PRO A 132 1.73 -4.99 -10.11
CA PRO A 132 1.50 -6.01 -11.12
C PRO A 132 0.98 -5.37 -12.42
N GLU A 133 1.28 -6.00 -13.56
CA GLU A 133 0.69 -5.60 -14.83
C GLU A 133 -0.83 -5.59 -14.71
N PHE A 134 -1.48 -4.63 -15.36
CA PHE A 134 -2.93 -4.44 -15.24
C PHE A 134 -3.73 -5.71 -15.56
N THR A 135 -3.31 -6.48 -16.56
CA THR A 135 -3.91 -7.76 -16.96
C THR A 135 -3.75 -8.87 -15.91
N SER A 136 -2.73 -8.77 -15.05
CA SER A 136 -2.55 -9.67 -13.91
C SER A 136 -3.32 -9.19 -12.68
N LEU A 137 -3.44 -7.87 -12.52
CA LEU A 137 -4.13 -7.20 -11.41
C LEU A 137 -5.65 -7.33 -11.53
N TRP A 138 -6.20 -7.11 -12.72
CA TRP A 138 -7.63 -6.92 -12.96
C TRP A 138 -8.19 -8.01 -13.88
N ASN A 139 -9.27 -8.65 -13.44
CA ASN A 139 -10.07 -9.54 -14.26
C ASN A 139 -11.07 -8.72 -15.10
N ALA A 140 -10.73 -8.52 -16.37
CA ALA A 140 -11.54 -7.75 -17.31
C ALA A 140 -12.96 -8.31 -17.49
N SER A 141 -13.12 -9.64 -17.50
CA SER A 141 -14.41 -10.29 -17.76
C SER A 141 -15.36 -10.19 -16.58
N ALA A 142 -14.82 -10.21 -15.37
CA ALA A 142 -15.60 -10.25 -14.15
C ALA A 142 -15.49 -8.96 -13.31
N PHE A 143 -14.89 -7.90 -13.87
CA PHE A 143 -14.75 -6.57 -13.26
C PHE A 143 -14.28 -6.56 -11.80
N HIS A 144 -13.31 -7.42 -11.48
CA HIS A 144 -12.78 -7.56 -10.14
C HIS A 144 -11.25 -7.60 -10.10
N ILE A 145 -10.66 -7.27 -8.96
CA ILE A 145 -9.21 -7.47 -8.74
C ILE A 145 -8.94 -8.97 -8.54
N ASN A 146 -7.78 -9.43 -8.99
CA ASN A 146 -7.30 -10.76 -8.71
C ASN A 146 -7.09 -10.95 -7.19
N ALA A 147 -7.59 -12.07 -6.66
CA ALA A 147 -7.54 -12.42 -5.25
C ALA A 147 -6.13 -12.34 -4.63
N ASP A 148 -5.07 -12.63 -5.39
CA ASP A 148 -3.69 -12.54 -4.90
C ASP A 148 -3.29 -11.11 -4.49
N TYR A 149 -3.82 -10.10 -5.19
CA TYR A 149 -3.51 -8.70 -4.94
C TYR A 149 -4.60 -7.97 -4.17
N ALA A 150 -5.83 -8.49 -4.16
CA ALA A 150 -7.00 -7.86 -3.55
C ALA A 150 -6.67 -7.32 -2.17
N ARG A 151 -6.02 -8.14 -1.34
CA ARG A 151 -5.71 -7.84 0.07
C ARG A 151 -4.55 -6.87 0.28
N GLN A 152 -3.73 -6.58 -0.74
CA GLN A 152 -2.49 -5.79 -0.60
C GLN A 152 -2.60 -4.41 -1.26
N ILE A 153 -3.22 -4.33 -2.43
CA ILE A 153 -3.25 -3.11 -3.25
C ILE A 153 -4.64 -2.47 -3.19
N PRO A 154 -4.75 -1.16 -2.90
CA PRO A 154 -6.01 -0.45 -3.05
C PRO A 154 -6.36 -0.23 -4.53
N ILE A 155 -7.63 -0.43 -4.88
CA ILE A 155 -8.18 -0.18 -6.23
C ILE A 155 -9.02 1.11 -6.24
N PRO A 156 -8.50 2.22 -6.80
CA PRO A 156 -9.24 3.49 -6.85
C PRO A 156 -10.55 3.40 -7.65
N ALA A 157 -10.62 2.49 -8.63
CA ALA A 157 -11.80 2.29 -9.49
C ALA A 157 -13.07 2.04 -8.69
N ILE A 158 -12.97 1.16 -7.69
CA ILE A 158 -14.09 0.70 -6.87
C ILE A 158 -14.55 1.81 -5.92
N ILE A 159 -13.61 2.46 -5.24
CA ILE A 159 -13.93 3.59 -4.34
C ILE A 159 -14.59 4.73 -5.12
N LEU A 160 -14.07 5.03 -6.31
CA LEU A 160 -14.60 6.07 -7.17
C LEU A 160 -15.98 5.73 -7.71
N ASP A 161 -16.22 4.45 -8.03
CA ASP A 161 -17.55 3.95 -8.41
C ASP A 161 -18.56 4.15 -7.28
N GLN A 162 -18.17 3.83 -6.06
CA GLN A 162 -19.01 4.02 -4.87
C GLN A 162 -19.28 5.49 -4.56
N LEU A 163 -18.29 6.35 -4.73
CA LEU A 163 -18.48 7.80 -4.58
C LEU A 163 -19.42 8.36 -5.66
N HIS A 164 -19.32 7.87 -6.90
CA HIS A 164 -20.23 8.24 -7.98
C HIS A 164 -21.66 7.75 -7.70
N HIS A 165 -21.82 6.47 -7.34
CA HIS A 165 -23.11 5.90 -6.98
C HIS A 165 -23.77 6.66 -5.81
N PHE A 166 -22.98 7.03 -4.80
CA PHE A 166 -23.44 7.87 -3.70
C PHE A 166 -23.95 9.25 -4.13
N ALA A 167 -23.30 9.84 -5.14
CA ALA A 167 -23.61 11.15 -5.65
C ALA A 167 -24.85 11.15 -6.56
N THR A 168 -25.11 10.05 -7.28
CA THR A 168 -26.20 9.95 -8.26
C THR A 168 -27.41 9.14 -7.77
N SER A 169 -27.29 8.44 -6.65
CA SER A 169 -28.41 7.66 -6.10
C SER A 169 -29.58 8.56 -5.70
N ASP A 170 -30.79 8.14 -6.07
CA ASP A 170 -32.06 8.76 -5.70
C ASP A 170 -32.50 8.43 -4.25
N ASP A 171 -31.67 7.72 -3.48
CA ASP A 171 -31.97 7.40 -2.08
C ASP A 171 -32.15 8.67 -1.25
N THR A 172 -33.41 8.96 -0.95
CA THR A 172 -33.82 10.15 -0.17
C THR A 172 -33.23 10.15 1.24
N ASP A 173 -32.92 8.99 1.81
CA ASP A 173 -32.23 8.87 3.10
C ASP A 173 -30.73 8.63 2.91
N SER A 174 -29.97 9.72 2.95
CA SER A 174 -28.51 9.69 2.84
C SER A 174 -27.83 8.82 3.91
N PHE A 175 -28.49 8.56 5.04
CA PHE A 175 -27.95 7.76 6.13
C PHE A 175 -28.11 6.24 5.88
N GLN A 176 -29.07 5.83 5.05
CA GLN A 176 -29.31 4.43 4.67
C GLN A 176 -28.48 3.97 3.47
N PHE A 177 -27.75 4.88 2.83
CA PHE A 177 -26.90 4.54 1.70
C PHE A 177 -25.92 3.41 2.05
N GLN A 178 -26.00 2.32 1.29
CA GLN A 178 -25.15 1.15 1.45
C GLN A 178 -23.88 1.30 0.62
N TRP A 179 -22.78 1.55 1.30
CA TRP A 179 -21.45 1.56 0.70
C TRP A 179 -21.05 0.16 0.25
N TYR A 180 -20.37 0.12 -0.89
CA TYR A 180 -19.96 -1.08 -1.61
C TYR A 180 -21.14 -1.91 -2.12
N GLY A 181 -22.33 -1.33 -2.19
CA GLY A 181 -23.47 -1.90 -2.89
C GLY A 181 -23.31 -1.73 -4.40
N ASN A 182 -23.64 -2.78 -5.17
CA ASN A 182 -23.82 -2.72 -6.62
C ASN A 182 -22.64 -2.10 -7.40
N VAL A 183 -21.40 -2.48 -7.03
CA VAL A 183 -20.16 -2.01 -7.69
C VAL A 183 -20.21 -2.37 -9.18
N PHE A 184 -19.98 -1.38 -10.06
CA PHE A 184 -20.09 -1.51 -11.52
C PHE A 184 -21.39 -2.17 -12.00
N SER A 185 -22.48 -2.04 -11.23
CA SER A 185 -23.77 -2.69 -11.48
C SER A 185 -23.74 -4.22 -11.52
N GLN A 186 -22.78 -4.84 -10.82
CA GLN A 186 -22.68 -6.30 -10.71
C GLN A 186 -23.65 -6.87 -9.68
N SER A 187 -24.07 -8.12 -9.91
CA SER A 187 -24.87 -8.85 -8.93
C SER A 187 -24.05 -9.16 -7.66
N ILE A 188 -24.69 -9.17 -6.50
CA ILE A 188 -24.04 -9.42 -5.20
C ILE A 188 -23.30 -10.77 -5.16
N GLN A 189 -23.73 -11.75 -5.96
CA GLN A 189 -23.11 -13.08 -6.02
C GLN A 189 -21.82 -13.14 -6.84
N GLU A 190 -21.57 -12.15 -7.71
CA GLU A 190 -20.38 -12.07 -8.57
C GLU A 190 -19.31 -11.13 -7.99
N TYR A 191 -19.66 -10.42 -6.91
CA TYR A 191 -18.77 -9.48 -6.25
C TYR A 191 -17.88 -10.21 -5.23
N GLU A 192 -16.64 -10.48 -5.61
CA GLU A 192 -15.59 -10.71 -4.62
C GLU A 192 -15.32 -9.37 -3.92
N PRO A 193 -15.26 -9.28 -2.59
CA PRO A 193 -15.06 -7.98 -1.95
C PRO A 193 -13.58 -7.57 -1.94
N HIS A 194 -13.32 -6.31 -2.25
CA HIS A 194 -12.01 -5.91 -2.72
C HIS A 194 -11.24 -5.00 -1.75
N GLY A 195 -10.42 -5.65 -0.92
CA GLY A 195 -9.11 -5.13 -0.53
C GLY A 195 -8.96 -4.31 0.76
N PRO A 196 -7.82 -3.61 0.95
CA PRO A 196 -7.47 -2.95 2.21
C PRO A 196 -8.42 -1.79 2.60
N GLN A 197 -9.32 -1.41 1.70
CA GLN A 197 -10.27 -0.29 1.82
C GLN A 197 -11.34 -0.51 2.90
N LEU A 198 -11.53 -1.76 3.36
CA LEU A 198 -12.53 -2.12 4.38
C LEU A 198 -12.02 -1.97 5.83
N CYS A 199 -10.80 -1.47 6.02
CA CYS A 199 -10.17 -1.33 7.34
C CYS A 199 -10.59 -0.06 8.13
N GLY A 200 -11.45 0.80 7.56
CA GLY A 200 -11.91 2.06 8.18
C GLY A 200 -13.43 2.11 8.44
N SER A 201 -13.87 3.01 9.32
CA SER A 201 -15.29 3.33 9.52
C SER A 201 -15.73 4.42 8.54
N LEU A 202 -16.99 4.33 8.06
CA LEU A 202 -17.60 5.35 7.19
C LEU A 202 -18.68 6.16 7.92
N PHE A 203 -18.57 6.29 9.24
CA PHE A 203 -19.53 7.08 10.03
C PHE A 203 -19.58 8.53 9.52
N SER A 204 -20.76 9.07 9.27
CA SER A 204 -20.96 10.48 8.94
C SER A 204 -22.31 10.96 9.42
N THR A 205 -22.41 12.21 9.88
CA THR A 205 -23.70 12.75 10.35
C THR A 205 -24.63 12.99 9.15
N PRO A 206 -25.97 12.88 9.31
CA PRO A 206 -26.91 13.09 8.21
C PRO A 206 -26.74 14.43 7.48
N GLN A 207 -26.47 15.50 8.23
CA GLN A 207 -26.21 16.84 7.68
C GLN A 207 -24.95 16.85 6.80
N GLN A 208 -23.88 16.17 7.24
CA GLN A 208 -22.64 16.06 6.50
C GLN A 208 -22.85 15.25 5.22
N THR A 209 -23.54 14.12 5.32
CA THR A 209 -23.81 13.25 4.18
C THR A 209 -24.66 13.96 3.12
N ALA A 210 -25.69 14.71 3.53
CA ALA A 210 -26.50 15.51 2.61
C ALA A 210 -25.68 16.62 1.91
N SER A 211 -24.82 17.32 2.67
CA SER A 211 -23.97 18.39 2.12
C SER A 211 -22.93 17.83 1.13
N ALA A 212 -22.31 16.71 1.49
CA ALA A 212 -21.35 16.03 0.63
C ALA A 212 -22.02 15.49 -0.64
N ARG A 213 -23.22 14.89 -0.53
CA ARG A 213 -23.97 14.43 -1.71
C ARG A 213 -24.28 15.57 -2.67
N ALA A 214 -24.78 16.70 -2.17
CA ALA A 214 -25.07 17.87 -3.01
C ALA A 214 -23.81 18.41 -3.72
N PHE A 215 -22.66 18.37 -3.05
CA PHE A 215 -21.39 18.75 -3.68
C PHE A 215 -20.99 17.76 -4.77
N TRP A 216 -20.91 16.46 -4.45
CA TRP A 216 -20.42 15.44 -5.38
C TRP A 216 -21.38 15.22 -6.55
N SER A 217 -22.70 15.37 -6.36
CA SER A 217 -23.67 15.32 -7.45
C SER A 217 -23.42 16.42 -8.48
N SER A 218 -23.05 17.63 -8.02
CA SER A 218 -22.68 18.74 -8.89
C SER A 218 -21.36 18.51 -9.64
N VAL A 219 -20.41 17.80 -9.03
CA VAL A 219 -19.10 17.47 -9.62
C VAL A 219 -19.24 16.38 -10.69
N PHE A 220 -20.13 15.41 -10.49
CA PHE A 220 -20.35 14.28 -11.39
C PHE A 220 -21.47 14.49 -12.41
N VAL A 221 -21.98 15.72 -12.58
CA VAL A 221 -22.97 16.02 -13.63
C VAL A 221 -22.42 15.62 -15.00
N GLY A 222 -23.11 14.70 -15.68
CA GLY A 222 -22.72 14.21 -17.00
C GLY A 222 -21.55 13.21 -16.99
N ALA A 223 -21.15 12.70 -15.82
CA ALA A 223 -20.20 11.61 -15.69
C ALA A 223 -20.92 10.26 -15.67
N THR A 224 -20.54 9.35 -16.56
CA THR A 224 -21.09 8.00 -16.63
C THR A 224 -20.01 6.97 -16.30
N ARG A 225 -20.30 6.11 -15.32
CA ARG A 225 -19.48 4.96 -14.94
C ARG A 225 -19.69 3.81 -15.91
N VAL A 226 -18.65 3.00 -16.09
CA VAL A 226 -18.74 1.75 -16.85
C VAL A 226 -19.67 0.78 -16.13
N ASN A 227 -20.46 0.03 -16.89
CA ASN A 227 -21.49 -0.87 -16.38
C ASN A 227 -21.21 -2.31 -16.83
N ALA A 228 -20.80 -3.16 -15.88
CA ALA A 228 -20.44 -4.55 -16.14
C ALA A 228 -21.64 -5.42 -16.59
N ALA A 229 -22.88 -5.02 -16.27
CA ALA A 229 -24.09 -5.70 -16.72
C ALA A 229 -24.55 -5.28 -18.13
N GLY A 230 -23.96 -4.24 -18.71
CA GLY A 230 -24.23 -3.77 -20.07
C GLY A 230 -23.18 -4.21 -21.09
N GLU A 231 -23.39 -3.89 -22.37
CA GLU A 231 -22.39 -4.11 -23.45
C GLU A 231 -21.24 -3.08 -23.42
N THR A 232 -20.79 -2.66 -22.23
CA THR A 232 -19.72 -1.67 -22.11
C THR A 232 -18.34 -2.32 -22.19
N ALA A 233 -17.35 -1.57 -22.67
CA ALA A 233 -16.00 -2.09 -22.88
C ALA A 233 -15.34 -2.44 -21.52
N PRO A 234 -14.79 -3.66 -21.36
CA PRO A 234 -14.13 -4.05 -20.11
C PRO A 234 -12.85 -3.27 -19.87
N PHE A 235 -12.39 -3.20 -18.62
CA PHE A 235 -11.11 -2.56 -18.34
C PHE A 235 -9.98 -3.45 -18.85
N THR A 236 -9.22 -2.94 -19.81
CA THR A 236 -8.09 -3.63 -20.44
C THR A 236 -6.76 -2.92 -20.19
N SER A 237 -6.79 -1.71 -19.63
CA SER A 237 -5.60 -0.91 -19.34
C SER A 237 -5.80 -0.01 -18.12
N ILE A 238 -4.69 0.50 -17.58
CA ILE A 238 -4.68 1.43 -16.45
C ILE A 238 -5.41 2.75 -16.73
N LEU A 239 -5.54 3.13 -18.01
CA LEU A 239 -6.30 4.32 -18.41
C LEU A 239 -7.80 4.13 -18.16
N ASN A 240 -8.28 2.88 -18.22
CA ASN A 240 -9.65 2.51 -17.91
C ASN A 240 -9.86 2.24 -16.41
N LEU A 241 -8.80 2.24 -15.60
CA LEU A 241 -8.90 2.00 -14.15
C LEU A 241 -9.76 3.05 -13.46
N PHE A 242 -9.91 4.25 -14.04
CA PHE A 242 -10.85 5.23 -13.51
C PHE A 242 -12.30 4.92 -13.86
N GLY A 243 -12.60 4.00 -14.77
CA GLY A 243 -13.96 3.50 -15.02
C GLY A 243 -14.96 4.52 -15.54
N PHE A 244 -14.50 5.56 -16.25
CA PHE A 244 -15.36 6.54 -16.93
C PHE A 244 -15.38 6.29 -18.44
N GLU A 245 -16.57 6.32 -19.04
CA GLU A 245 -16.74 6.17 -20.49
C GLU A 245 -16.13 7.34 -21.27
N ASN A 246 -16.16 8.56 -20.69
CA ASN A 246 -15.80 9.80 -21.36
C ASN A 246 -14.46 10.41 -20.90
N SER A 247 -13.56 9.63 -20.30
CA SER A 247 -12.22 10.08 -19.84
C SER A 247 -12.23 11.37 -19.00
N GLN A 248 -13.28 11.58 -18.19
CA GLN A 248 -13.40 12.77 -17.35
C GLN A 248 -12.49 12.65 -16.13
N THR A 249 -11.57 13.62 -15.96
CA THR A 249 -10.58 13.65 -14.86
C THR A 249 -10.75 14.83 -13.90
N ASN A 250 -11.68 15.75 -14.19
CA ASN A 250 -11.91 16.97 -13.40
C ASN A 250 -12.25 16.69 -11.93
N TRP A 251 -12.90 15.55 -11.65
CA TRP A 251 -13.22 15.09 -10.30
C TRP A 251 -11.98 15.03 -9.39
N PHE A 252 -10.81 14.67 -9.92
CA PHE A 252 -9.60 14.51 -9.12
C PHE A 252 -9.09 15.85 -8.57
N GLN A 253 -9.28 16.95 -9.32
CA GLN A 253 -8.97 18.29 -8.84
C GLN A 253 -9.81 18.63 -7.60
N TYR A 254 -11.12 18.30 -7.63
CA TYR A 254 -12.00 18.50 -6.49
C TYR A 254 -11.60 17.62 -5.29
N THR A 255 -11.25 16.35 -5.53
CA THR A 255 -10.69 15.48 -4.47
C THR A 255 -9.44 16.10 -3.83
N CYS A 256 -8.52 16.65 -4.63
CA CYS A 256 -7.32 17.32 -4.13
C CYS A 256 -7.65 18.57 -3.30
N ILE A 257 -8.64 19.37 -3.70
CA ILE A 257 -9.07 20.56 -2.94
C ILE A 257 -9.62 20.17 -1.57
N VAL A 258 -10.48 19.14 -1.53
CA VAL A 258 -11.05 18.64 -0.27
C VAL A 258 -9.95 18.10 0.65
N MET A 259 -9.02 17.32 0.10
CA MET A 259 -7.93 16.72 0.86
C MET A 259 -6.83 17.71 1.25
N HIS A 260 -6.68 18.82 0.52
CA HIS A 260 -5.83 19.92 0.93
C HIS A 260 -6.32 20.54 2.24
N ASN A 261 -7.62 20.71 2.43
CA ASN A 261 -8.18 21.18 3.70
C ASN A 261 -8.02 20.15 4.81
N TYR A 262 -8.28 18.87 4.53
CA TYR A 262 -8.00 17.77 5.47
C TYR A 262 -6.56 17.83 6.00
N SER A 263 -5.59 17.93 5.09
CA SER A 263 -4.17 17.90 5.43
C SER A 263 -3.71 19.08 6.30
N LYS A 264 -4.48 20.18 6.37
CA LYS A 264 -4.17 21.33 7.25
C LYS A 264 -4.35 21.03 8.73
N TYR A 265 -5.20 20.05 9.07
CA TYR A 265 -5.45 19.64 10.44
C TYR A 265 -4.40 18.64 10.94
N ASP A 266 -3.60 18.09 10.04
CA ASP A 266 -2.55 17.13 10.37
C ASP A 266 -1.17 17.82 10.41
N TYR A 267 -0.52 17.75 11.57
CA TYR A 267 0.84 18.26 11.74
C TYR A 267 1.84 17.42 10.94
N GLY A 268 2.76 18.11 10.24
CA GLY A 268 3.79 17.44 9.44
C GLY A 268 3.31 16.95 8.08
N SER A 269 2.14 17.40 7.62
CA SER A 269 1.71 17.19 6.23
C SER A 269 2.68 17.83 5.25
N VAL A 270 3.13 17.07 4.26
CA VAL A 270 4.15 17.51 3.29
C VAL A 270 3.74 17.16 1.86
N PRO A 271 4.21 17.91 0.84
CA PRO A 271 4.04 17.51 -0.55
C PRO A 271 4.69 16.14 -0.80
N LEU A 272 4.05 15.28 -1.57
CA LEU A 272 4.58 13.98 -1.96
C LEU A 272 5.94 14.10 -2.63
N SER A 273 6.17 15.15 -3.42
CA SER A 273 7.46 15.45 -4.04
C SER A 273 8.60 15.74 -3.06
N SER A 274 8.28 16.12 -1.81
CA SER A 274 9.28 16.33 -0.76
C SER A 274 9.63 15.07 0.02
N ILE A 275 8.88 13.97 -0.19
CA ILE A 275 9.19 12.68 0.38
C ILE A 275 10.37 12.09 -0.40
N LEU A 276 11.56 12.25 0.17
CA LEU A 276 12.78 11.70 -0.39
C LEU A 276 12.89 10.21 -0.06
N PRO A 277 13.51 9.41 -0.95
CA PRO A 277 13.96 8.07 -0.60
C PRO A 277 14.88 8.18 0.64
N THR A 278 14.49 7.56 1.75
CA THR A 278 15.36 7.50 2.93
C THR A 278 16.45 6.47 2.68
N GLU A 279 17.69 6.96 2.55
CA GLU A 279 18.94 6.20 2.54
C GLU A 279 18.92 4.90 1.71
N LEU A 280 19.79 3.95 2.07
CA LEU A 280 19.91 2.63 1.45
C LEU A 280 19.20 1.62 2.35
N GLY A 281 18.23 0.87 1.80
CA GLY A 281 17.96 -0.48 2.29
C GLY A 281 16.65 -0.76 3.02
N ALA A 282 15.48 -0.37 2.51
CA ALA A 282 14.21 -0.87 3.09
C ALA A 282 13.88 -2.35 2.79
N VAL A 283 14.84 -3.12 2.29
CA VAL A 283 14.57 -4.43 1.73
C VAL A 283 15.30 -5.59 2.42
N ALA A 284 16.19 -5.29 3.36
CA ALA A 284 16.68 -6.32 4.25
C ALA A 284 15.63 -6.69 5.32
N VAL A 285 14.61 -5.87 5.55
CA VAL A 285 13.62 -6.10 6.60
C VAL A 285 12.35 -6.69 5.99
N ARG A 286 12.08 -7.96 6.29
CA ARG A 286 10.83 -8.64 5.89
C ARG A 286 9.96 -8.91 7.12
N GLY A 287 8.70 -8.50 7.08
CA GLY A 287 7.73 -8.81 8.12
C GLY A 287 7.01 -10.13 7.83
N ALA A 288 6.88 -10.98 8.84
CA ALA A 288 6.09 -12.21 8.77
C ALA A 288 5.08 -12.21 9.94
N PRO A 289 3.76 -12.17 9.64
CA PRO A 289 2.74 -12.30 10.67
C PRO A 289 2.79 -13.65 11.38
N SER A 290 2.47 -13.67 12.67
CA SER A 290 2.32 -14.90 13.46
C SER A 290 1.15 -15.74 12.95
N ILE A 291 1.33 -17.05 12.88
CA ILE A 291 0.27 -17.98 12.47
C ILE A 291 -0.66 -18.18 13.67
N ASN A 292 -1.79 -17.46 13.68
CA ASN A 292 -2.88 -17.66 14.64
C ASN A 292 -4.23 -17.43 13.97
N GLU A 293 -5.30 -17.86 14.65
CA GLU A 293 -6.68 -17.74 14.13
C GLU A 293 -7.06 -16.30 13.82
N ALA A 294 -6.70 -15.35 14.68
CA ALA A 294 -7.00 -13.93 14.47
C ALA A 294 -6.36 -13.38 13.19
N THR A 295 -5.10 -13.72 12.92
CA THR A 295 -4.39 -13.32 11.69
C THR A 295 -4.99 -13.97 10.45
N ARG A 296 -5.45 -15.23 10.57
CA ARG A 296 -6.14 -15.94 9.48
C ARG A 296 -7.49 -15.32 9.17
N SER A 297 -8.34 -15.09 10.17
CA SER A 297 -9.65 -14.46 9.97
C SER A 297 -9.54 -13.02 9.46
N PHE A 298 -8.50 -12.28 9.87
CA PHE A 298 -8.24 -10.95 9.33
C PHE A 298 -7.82 -10.96 7.84
N LEU A 299 -7.01 -11.95 7.44
CA LEU A 299 -6.57 -12.10 6.05
C LEU A 299 -7.66 -12.71 5.14
N TYR A 300 -8.46 -13.63 5.68
CA TYR A 300 -9.56 -14.33 5.02
C TYR A 300 -10.86 -14.06 5.80
N PRO A 301 -11.42 -12.85 5.66
CA PRO A 301 -12.62 -12.45 6.39
C PRO A 301 -13.83 -13.27 5.95
N THR A 302 -14.83 -13.33 6.83
CA THR A 302 -16.15 -13.90 6.49
C THR A 302 -16.97 -12.92 5.66
N ASP A 303 -18.00 -13.41 4.95
CA ASP A 303 -18.95 -12.57 4.18
C ASP A 303 -19.54 -11.43 4.99
N ALA A 304 -19.84 -11.66 6.28
CA ALA A 304 -20.38 -10.63 7.17
C ALA A 304 -19.39 -9.48 7.45
N GLU A 305 -18.08 -9.70 7.31
CA GLU A 305 -17.05 -8.68 7.52
C GLU A 305 -16.79 -7.85 6.26
N ILE A 306 -17.30 -8.27 5.12
CA ILE A 306 -17.04 -7.71 3.78
C ILE A 306 -18.30 -7.29 3.02
N GLU A 307 -19.49 -7.63 3.53
CA GLU A 307 -20.78 -7.20 2.99
C GLU A 307 -20.96 -5.66 3.01
N PRO A 308 -21.82 -5.12 2.11
CA PRO A 308 -22.18 -3.70 2.10
C PRO A 308 -22.66 -3.19 3.45
N PHE A 309 -22.47 -1.89 3.72
CA PHE A 309 -22.88 -1.31 5.00
C PHE A 309 -23.29 0.16 4.91
N THR A 310 -24.10 0.57 5.88
CA THR A 310 -24.63 1.93 5.95
C THR A 310 -23.56 2.94 6.39
N SER A 311 -23.72 4.20 5.97
CA SER A 311 -22.91 5.35 6.43
C SER A 311 -23.01 5.64 7.94
N SER A 312 -23.86 4.92 8.67
CA SER A 312 -24.10 5.06 10.10
C SER A 312 -23.18 4.23 10.99
N ARG A 313 -22.31 3.40 10.41
CA ARG A 313 -21.51 2.44 11.17
C ARG A 313 -20.30 3.07 11.84
N PHE A 314 -20.32 3.15 13.17
CA PHE A 314 -19.22 3.70 13.97
C PHE A 314 -17.98 2.79 14.01
N ASN A 315 -18.17 1.48 14.19
CA ASN A 315 -17.06 0.54 14.23
C ASN A 315 -16.63 0.14 12.81
N PRO A 316 -15.32 0.04 12.51
CA PRO A 316 -14.86 -0.45 11.21
C PRO A 316 -15.41 -1.85 10.93
N ARG A 317 -15.60 -2.19 9.65
CA ARG A 317 -15.99 -3.55 9.22
C ARG A 317 -14.89 -4.55 9.54
N ARG A 318 -13.63 -4.17 9.29
CA ARG A 318 -12.45 -4.98 9.57
C ARG A 318 -11.46 -4.21 10.44
N GLN A 319 -11.30 -4.61 11.70
CA GLN A 319 -10.27 -4.05 12.59
C GLN A 319 -9.05 -4.96 12.62
N ILE A 320 -7.84 -4.39 12.72
CA ILE A 320 -6.64 -5.19 12.96
C ILE A 320 -6.75 -5.86 14.34
N PRO A 321 -6.69 -7.20 14.44
CA PRO A 321 -6.84 -7.89 15.71
C PRO A 321 -5.70 -7.55 16.67
N LEU A 322 -6.02 -7.42 17.96
CA LEU A 322 -5.02 -7.18 19.01
C LEU A 322 -3.97 -8.31 19.09
N ALA A 323 -4.42 -9.54 18.82
CA ALA A 323 -3.59 -10.74 18.81
C ALA A 323 -2.76 -10.90 17.52
N MET A 324 -2.96 -10.05 16.51
CA MET A 324 -2.13 -10.06 15.31
C MET A 324 -0.76 -9.46 15.63
N SER A 325 0.27 -10.27 15.45
CA SER A 325 1.65 -9.86 15.69
C SER A 325 2.50 -10.12 14.47
N VAL A 326 3.50 -9.27 14.26
CA VAL A 326 4.45 -9.41 13.15
C VAL A 326 5.85 -9.54 13.71
N THR A 327 6.59 -10.52 13.20
CA THR A 327 8.02 -10.63 13.43
C THR A 327 8.76 -10.08 12.22
N PHE A 328 9.55 -9.03 12.43
CA PHE A 328 10.43 -8.50 11.40
C PHE A 328 11.77 -9.23 11.44
N LYS A 329 12.21 -9.66 10.27
CA LYS A 329 13.46 -10.41 10.08
C LYS A 329 14.39 -9.61 9.20
N HIS A 330 15.65 -9.52 9.61
CA HIS A 330 16.68 -8.71 8.95
C HIS A 330 17.63 -9.63 8.19
N CYS A 331 17.64 -9.52 6.88
CA CYS A 331 18.39 -10.36 5.94
C CYS A 331 19.80 -9.81 5.62
N GLU A 332 20.16 -8.62 6.12
CA GLU A 332 21.45 -7.97 5.84
C GLU A 332 22.23 -7.70 7.13
N ASN A 333 23.54 -7.90 7.06
CA ASN A 333 24.45 -7.82 8.21
C ASN A 333 25.14 -6.45 8.35
N ASP A 334 25.34 -5.70 7.26
CA ASP A 334 26.11 -4.44 7.26
C ASP A 334 25.45 -3.33 6.43
N GLY A 335 25.21 -2.15 7.04
CA GLY A 335 24.98 -0.91 6.31
C GLY A 335 23.54 -0.41 6.11
N LEU A 336 22.53 -0.99 6.77
CA LEU A 336 21.20 -0.36 6.84
C LEU A 336 21.23 0.86 7.74
N GLY A 337 20.61 1.95 7.26
CA GLY A 337 20.23 3.07 8.11
C GLY A 337 19.21 2.64 9.16
N GLU A 338 19.46 2.94 10.42
CA GLU A 338 18.56 2.62 11.54
C GLU A 338 17.17 3.27 11.35
N GLU A 339 17.11 4.44 10.72
CA GLU A 339 15.85 5.13 10.41
C GLU A 339 15.01 4.36 9.39
N VAL A 340 15.63 3.80 8.35
CA VAL A 340 14.95 3.00 7.32
C VAL A 340 14.36 1.73 7.92
N GLU A 341 15.10 1.10 8.82
CA GLU A 341 14.65 -0.06 9.59
C GLU A 341 13.41 0.27 10.44
N ARG A 342 13.42 1.41 11.14
CA ARG A 342 12.27 1.90 11.93
C ARG A 342 11.06 2.20 11.05
N TYR A 343 11.24 2.83 9.89
CA TYR A 343 10.15 3.09 8.96
C TYR A 343 9.53 1.82 8.40
N ALA A 344 10.34 0.84 8.01
CA ALA A 344 9.84 -0.45 7.52
C ALA A 344 9.05 -1.21 8.60
N ILE A 345 9.53 -1.17 9.85
CA ILE A 345 8.83 -1.76 11.00
C ILE A 345 7.51 -1.04 11.26
N VAL A 346 7.48 0.29 11.28
CA VAL A 346 6.26 1.07 11.56
C VAL A 346 5.25 0.97 10.43
N ALA A 347 5.70 1.06 9.18
CA ALA A 347 4.82 1.14 8.01
C ALA A 347 4.26 -0.22 7.58
N HIS A 348 4.89 -1.33 7.96
CA HIS A 348 4.46 -2.69 7.60
C HIS A 348 4.27 -2.91 6.09
N THR A 349 4.98 -2.17 5.25
CA THR A 349 4.79 -2.23 3.79
C THR A 349 5.37 -3.49 3.17
N ASN A 350 6.34 -4.13 3.84
CA ASN A 350 7.07 -5.31 3.35
C ASN A 350 6.64 -6.60 4.06
N LEU A 351 5.34 -6.91 4.03
CA LEU A 351 4.75 -8.07 4.69
C LEU A 351 4.66 -9.28 3.76
N ARG A 352 5.33 -10.37 4.14
CA ARG A 352 5.14 -11.68 3.53
C ARG A 352 4.16 -12.49 4.37
N TRP A 353 2.97 -12.69 3.84
CA TRP A 353 1.97 -13.58 4.42
C TRP A 353 2.47 -15.04 4.45
N PRO A 354 2.18 -15.81 5.51
CA PRO A 354 2.72 -17.15 5.67
C PRO A 354 2.16 -18.12 4.61
N LEU A 355 3.04 -19.01 4.15
CA LEU A 355 2.71 -20.04 3.16
C LEU A 355 1.70 -21.07 3.69
N GLU A 356 1.49 -21.20 5.00
CA GLU A 356 0.65 -22.26 5.57
C GLU A 356 -0.82 -21.88 5.71
N ASN A 357 -1.19 -20.65 5.38
CA ASN A 357 -2.57 -20.25 5.38
C ASN A 357 -3.29 -20.84 4.16
N GLY A 358 -3.91 -22.02 4.32
CA GLY A 358 -4.77 -22.62 3.30
C GLY A 358 -5.99 -21.78 2.96
N ASP A 359 -6.76 -22.24 1.98
CA ASP A 359 -8.03 -21.61 1.58
C ASP A 359 -8.99 -21.58 2.77
N GLN A 360 -9.69 -20.46 2.96
CA GLN A 360 -10.60 -20.23 4.08
C GLN A 360 -11.67 -19.22 3.70
N ASN A 361 -12.91 -19.42 4.17
CA ASN A 361 -14.04 -18.52 3.92
C ASN A 361 -14.22 -18.21 2.42
N GLU A 362 -14.06 -19.23 1.57
CA GLU A 362 -14.14 -19.13 0.10
C GLU A 362 -13.02 -18.29 -0.56
N TRP A 363 -12.05 -17.82 0.23
CA TRP A 363 -10.90 -17.13 -0.30
C TRP A 363 -9.79 -18.09 -0.69
N THR A 364 -9.24 -17.84 -1.89
CA THR A 364 -8.01 -18.47 -2.34
C THR A 364 -6.81 -17.96 -1.54
N ARG A 365 -5.92 -18.88 -1.20
CA ARG A 365 -4.64 -18.61 -0.57
C ARG A 365 -3.80 -17.66 -1.42
N VAL A 366 -3.21 -16.65 -0.76
CA VAL A 366 -2.26 -15.73 -1.40
C VAL A 366 -1.02 -16.46 -1.92
N ASN A 367 -0.77 -16.36 -3.21
CA ASN A 367 0.42 -16.92 -3.83
C ASN A 367 1.64 -16.01 -3.59
N SER A 368 2.48 -16.37 -2.62
CA SER A 368 3.68 -15.58 -2.32
C SER A 368 4.70 -15.54 -3.48
N CYS A 369 4.69 -16.51 -4.40
CA CYS A 369 5.57 -16.49 -5.56
C CYS A 369 5.16 -15.42 -6.59
N VAL A 370 3.90 -15.01 -6.56
CA VAL A 370 3.36 -13.94 -7.41
C VAL A 370 3.63 -12.58 -6.76
N THR A 371 3.34 -12.45 -5.47
CA THR A 371 3.44 -11.17 -4.73
C THR A 371 4.86 -10.83 -4.28
N HIS A 372 5.76 -11.80 -4.11
CA HIS A 372 7.12 -11.63 -3.61
C HIS A 372 8.11 -12.46 -4.44
N ARG A 373 8.90 -11.80 -5.30
CA ARG A 373 9.81 -12.44 -6.25
C ARG A 373 11.27 -12.15 -5.95
N GLY A 374 12.13 -13.13 -6.23
CA GLY A 374 13.58 -13.01 -6.12
C GLY A 374 14.17 -13.67 -4.87
N ASP A 375 15.48 -13.87 -4.89
CA ASP A 375 16.22 -14.65 -3.90
C ASP A 375 16.35 -13.94 -2.54
N VAL A 376 16.11 -12.62 -2.46
CA VAL A 376 16.11 -11.89 -1.19
C VAL A 376 15.09 -12.48 -0.20
N TRP A 377 14.00 -13.07 -0.72
CA TRP A 377 12.95 -13.72 0.07
C TRP A 377 13.34 -15.09 0.63
N SER A 378 14.49 -15.65 0.25
CA SER A 378 15.03 -16.92 0.76
C SER A 378 16.33 -16.73 1.55
N LEU A 379 16.87 -15.51 1.66
CA LEU A 379 18.07 -15.22 2.43
C LEU A 379 17.91 -15.60 3.92
N MET A 380 19.04 -15.99 4.53
CA MET A 380 19.14 -16.16 5.97
C MET A 380 18.98 -14.82 6.68
N CYS A 381 18.27 -14.83 7.80
CA CYS A 381 18.13 -13.65 8.65
C CYS A 381 19.12 -13.72 9.81
N HIS A 382 19.75 -12.59 10.10
CA HIS A 382 20.78 -12.46 11.13
C HIS A 382 20.26 -11.76 12.39
N ARG A 383 19.28 -10.84 12.24
CA ARG A 383 18.62 -10.15 13.35
C ARG A 383 17.11 -10.33 13.24
N PHE A 384 16.45 -10.26 14.39
CA PHE A 384 14.99 -10.36 14.52
C PHE A 384 14.52 -9.25 15.44
N SER A 385 13.41 -8.60 15.10
CA SER A 385 12.72 -7.74 16.05
C SER A 385 12.27 -8.55 17.27
N ASN A 386 12.14 -7.91 18.43
CA ASN A 386 11.54 -8.54 19.62
C ASN A 386 10.20 -9.22 19.26
N PRO A 387 9.85 -10.35 19.89
CA PRO A 387 9.06 -11.41 19.25
C PRO A 387 7.61 -11.06 18.90
N VAL A 388 7.06 -9.92 19.35
CA VAL A 388 5.65 -9.58 19.13
C VAL A 388 5.52 -8.06 18.98
N VAL A 389 5.73 -7.55 17.76
CA VAL A 389 5.21 -6.22 17.43
C VAL A 389 3.69 -6.36 17.32
N SER A 390 2.96 -5.93 18.35
CA SER A 390 1.51 -5.79 18.24
C SER A 390 1.21 -4.59 17.34
N LEU A 391 0.62 -4.90 16.19
CA LEU A 391 0.20 -3.91 15.20
C LEU A 391 -0.70 -2.84 15.81
N HIS A 392 -1.59 -3.26 16.69
CA HIS A 392 -2.54 -2.39 17.37
C HIS A 392 -1.87 -1.45 18.39
N LEU A 393 -0.81 -1.88 19.09
CA LEU A 393 -0.12 -1.05 20.08
C LEU A 393 0.85 -0.04 19.47
N GLN A 394 1.60 -0.43 18.43
CA GLN A 394 2.45 0.52 17.70
C GLN A 394 1.63 1.64 17.03
N LEU A 395 0.45 1.29 16.54
CA LEU A 395 -0.53 2.22 16.00
C LEU A 395 -0.95 3.29 17.03
N GLY A 396 -1.21 2.90 18.28
CA GLY A 396 -1.48 3.85 19.37
C GLY A 396 -0.34 4.84 19.60
N GLN A 397 0.92 4.41 19.45
CA GLN A 397 2.09 5.28 19.63
C GLN A 397 2.29 6.27 18.47
N VAL A 398 2.06 5.84 17.22
CA VAL A 398 2.10 6.74 16.05
C VAL A 398 1.07 7.86 16.21
N LEU A 399 -0.14 7.52 16.66
CA LEU A 399 -1.20 8.48 16.90
C LEU A 399 -0.86 9.44 18.05
N VAL A 400 -0.47 8.92 19.22
CA VAL A 400 -0.14 9.75 20.41
C VAL A 400 1.03 10.69 20.13
N SER A 401 2.06 10.25 19.41
CA SER A 401 3.26 11.06 19.15
C SER A 401 3.06 12.26 18.21
N ARG A 402 2.01 12.26 17.37
CA ARG A 402 1.76 13.31 16.37
C ARG A 402 0.52 14.15 16.64
N TYR A 403 -0.46 13.64 17.40
CA TYR A 403 -1.69 14.35 17.71
C TYR A 403 -1.68 15.09 19.08
N HIS A 404 -0.86 14.69 20.06
CA HIS A 404 -0.84 15.36 21.38
C HIS A 404 -0.29 16.79 21.39
N LEU A 405 0.36 17.26 20.33
CA LEU A 405 0.73 18.67 20.24
C LEU A 405 -0.49 19.59 20.05
N HIS A 406 -1.63 19.07 19.57
CA HIS A 406 -2.79 19.91 19.27
C HIS A 406 -3.60 20.32 20.53
N GLU A 407 -3.57 19.53 21.61
CA GLU A 407 -4.17 19.95 22.89
C GLU A 407 -3.33 21.01 23.62
N LEU A 408 -2.02 21.08 23.37
CA LEU A 408 -1.15 22.10 23.98
C LEU A 408 -1.24 23.47 23.28
N TYR A 409 -1.65 23.52 22.01
CA TYR A 409 -1.81 24.78 21.26
C TYR A 409 -3.24 25.32 21.21
N LEU A 410 -4.23 24.59 21.74
CA LEU A 410 -5.61 25.08 21.91
C LEU A 410 -5.89 25.63 23.31
N ILE A 411 -4.88 25.70 24.18
CA ILE A 411 -4.94 26.28 25.54
C ILE A 411 -4.27 27.67 25.62
N TYR A 412 -3.84 28.27 24.50
CA TYR A 412 -3.34 29.65 24.47
C TYR A 412 -4.07 30.53 23.47
#